data_AF-A0A9W9BK54-F1
#
_entry.id   AF-A0A9W9BK54-F1
#
_cell.length_a   1.000
_cell.length_b   1.000
_cell.length_c   1.000
_cell.angle_alpha   90.00
_cell.angle_beta   90.00
_cell.angle_gamma   90.00
#
_symmetry.space_group_name_H-M   'P 1'
#
loop_
_entity.id
_entity.type
_entity.pdbx_description
1 polymer ?
#
loop_
_entity_poly.entity_id
_entity_poly.type
_entity_poly.pdbx_seq_one_letter_code
_entity_poly.pdbx_strand_id
1 'polypeptide(L)'
;MVNKLLVASLLVGASLASPYPPSVLDGPTAPVPDTVDFSIPKKADFPPSKSSSSPVSRTADAPVVANAKLEARVTGERVTNAVARFDNSNIQDGVGAGSDTYTMYWGDGSTGAGWPAQSRWVSFQTMFDNYKNQMFAACQNLPTPQANDSGPEVGAIWDGIQQAAAATGVDHRFILAIIMQESHGCVRVHTTNGGVRNPGLMQDHNGSATCNENGNVKNPCPSATIYQMILEGTAGTTSGDGLANCINQSGRSDVSAFYRAARIYNSGSISKTGQLQNGIATHCYASDIANRLTGWVNARNGCNCDGNPGSCGITTN
;
A
#
# COMPACT_ATOMS: atom_id res chain seq x y z
N MET A 1 -37.86 -28.10 53.18
CA MET A 1 -36.45 -27.86 52.77
C MET A 1 -36.44 -27.63 51.27
N VAL A 2 -35.87 -26.50 50.86
CA VAL A 2 -35.93 -25.96 49.48
C VAL A 2 -35.06 -26.81 48.56
N ASN A 3 -35.65 -27.40 47.52
CA ASN A 3 -34.90 -28.14 46.49
C ASN A 3 -34.43 -27.15 45.42
N LYS A 4 -33.12 -26.93 45.36
CA LYS A 4 -32.46 -25.94 44.49
C LYS A 4 -32.59 -26.35 43.03
N LEU A 5 -33.19 -25.50 42.20
CA LEU A 5 -33.03 -25.56 40.75
C LEU A 5 -31.56 -25.28 40.41
N LEU A 6 -30.89 -26.25 39.81
CA LEU A 6 -29.65 -26.05 39.08
C LEU A 6 -29.99 -25.37 37.76
N VAL A 7 -29.70 -24.08 37.66
CA VAL A 7 -29.67 -23.35 36.39
C VAL A 7 -28.40 -23.78 35.67
N ALA A 8 -28.54 -24.61 34.65
CA ALA A 8 -27.47 -24.92 33.72
C ALA A 8 -27.24 -23.69 32.82
N SER A 9 -26.23 -22.88 33.16
CA SER A 9 -25.74 -21.83 32.27
C SER A 9 -25.08 -22.48 31.05
N LEU A 10 -25.77 -22.50 29.91
CA LEU A 10 -25.11 -22.70 28.62
C LEU A 10 -24.19 -21.51 28.36
N LEU A 11 -22.89 -21.68 28.63
CA LEU A 11 -21.84 -20.89 28.00
C LEU A 11 -21.84 -21.27 26.52
N VAL A 12 -22.63 -20.55 25.72
CA VAL A 12 -22.44 -20.50 24.28
C VAL A 12 -21.08 -19.85 24.07
N GLY A 13 -20.06 -20.69 23.85
CA GLY A 13 -18.78 -20.22 23.37
C GLY A 13 -19.02 -19.50 22.06
N ALA A 14 -18.85 -18.19 22.04
CA ALA A 14 -18.70 -17.46 20.80
C ALA A 14 -17.45 -18.04 20.11
N SER A 15 -17.65 -18.90 19.13
CA SER A 15 -16.62 -19.20 18.15
C SER A 15 -16.34 -17.88 17.43
N LEU A 16 -15.37 -17.13 17.94
CA LEU A 16 -14.78 -16.01 17.22
C LEU A 16 -14.31 -16.63 15.90
N ALA A 17 -14.99 -16.29 14.81
CA ALA A 17 -14.51 -16.65 13.49
C ALA A 17 -13.04 -16.24 13.45
N SER A 18 -12.14 -17.19 13.19
CA SER A 18 -10.71 -16.88 13.16
C SER A 18 -10.54 -15.85 12.05
N PRO A 19 -10.08 -14.62 12.36
CA PRO A 19 -10.24 -13.48 11.46
C PRO A 19 -9.39 -13.62 10.17
N TYR A 20 -8.37 -14.48 10.20
CA TYR A 20 -7.57 -14.95 9.05
C TYR A 20 -7.50 -16.50 9.00
N PRO A 21 -7.18 -17.11 7.85
CA PRO A 21 -6.89 -18.54 7.76
C PRO A 21 -5.70 -18.92 8.67
N PRO A 22 -5.74 -20.05 9.41
CA PRO A 22 -4.65 -20.44 10.32
C PRO A 22 -3.28 -20.52 9.64
N SER A 23 -3.23 -20.89 8.36
CA SER A 23 -2.00 -20.96 7.57
C SER A 23 -1.27 -19.62 7.44
N VAL A 24 -1.95 -18.49 7.65
CA VAL A 24 -1.31 -17.16 7.65
C VAL A 24 -0.29 -17.03 8.79
N LEU A 25 -0.50 -17.74 9.90
CA LEU A 25 0.38 -17.71 11.07
C LEU A 25 1.64 -18.57 10.93
N ASP A 26 1.69 -19.46 9.94
CA ASP A 26 2.85 -20.34 9.77
C ASP A 26 4.09 -19.50 9.51
N GLY A 27 5.11 -19.70 10.32
CA GLY A 27 6.38 -18.97 10.24
C GLY A 27 7.12 -19.16 8.91
N PRO A 28 8.32 -18.57 8.78
CA PRO A 28 9.07 -18.64 7.54
C PRO A 28 9.38 -20.09 7.16
N THR A 29 9.12 -20.46 5.90
CA THR A 29 9.35 -21.80 5.35
C THR A 29 10.70 -21.92 4.66
N ALA A 30 11.31 -20.79 4.31
CA ALA A 30 12.63 -20.69 3.69
C ALA A 30 13.26 -19.34 4.03
N PRO A 31 14.61 -19.23 3.99
CA PRO A 31 15.28 -17.94 4.09
C PRO A 31 14.93 -17.05 2.88
N VAL A 32 14.94 -15.73 3.10
CA VAL A 32 14.81 -14.76 2.02
C VAL A 32 16.12 -14.70 1.23
N PRO A 33 16.09 -14.78 -0.12
CA PRO A 33 17.32 -14.68 -0.93
C PRO A 33 17.97 -13.29 -0.86
N ASP A 34 19.30 -13.23 -0.96
CA ASP A 34 20.09 -11.98 -1.00
C ASP A 34 19.77 -11.06 -2.19
N THR A 35 19.00 -11.55 -3.17
CA THR A 35 18.52 -10.76 -4.31
C THR A 35 17.40 -9.79 -3.93
N VAL A 36 16.79 -9.95 -2.76
CA VAL A 36 15.76 -9.04 -2.23
C VAL A 36 16.41 -7.78 -1.67
N ASP A 37 16.01 -6.63 -2.22
CA ASP A 37 16.41 -5.33 -1.73
C ASP A 37 15.38 -4.80 -0.73
N PHE A 38 15.76 -4.78 0.56
CA PHE A 38 14.94 -4.28 1.66
C PHE A 38 14.97 -2.75 1.82
N SER A 39 15.53 -2.02 0.86
CA SER A 39 15.52 -0.56 0.87
C SER A 39 14.10 -0.01 0.88
N ILE A 40 13.88 1.05 1.67
CA ILE A 40 12.64 1.81 1.70
C ILE A 40 12.69 2.88 0.60
N PRO A 41 11.63 3.05 -0.21
CA PRO A 41 11.61 4.02 -1.28
C PRO A 41 11.77 5.44 -0.74
N LYS A 42 12.43 6.29 -1.52
CA LYS A 42 12.39 7.73 -1.28
C LYS A 42 10.99 8.25 -1.59
N LYS A 43 10.37 8.96 -0.65
CA LYS A 43 9.15 9.76 -0.88
C LYS A 43 9.51 11.20 -1.18
N ALA A 44 8.60 11.89 -1.85
CA ALA A 44 8.67 13.34 -1.94
C ALA A 44 8.17 13.97 -0.63
N ASP A 45 9.04 14.66 0.09
CA ASP A 45 8.65 15.45 1.27
C ASP A 45 7.88 16.70 0.81
N PHE A 46 6.55 16.64 0.81
CA PHE A 46 5.71 17.82 0.54
C PHE A 46 5.30 18.52 1.82
N PRO A 47 5.66 19.80 2.06
CA PRO A 47 4.88 20.62 2.98
C PRO A 47 3.44 20.74 2.45
N PRO A 48 2.43 20.93 3.32
CA PRO A 48 1.06 21.16 2.87
C PRO A 48 1.07 22.33 1.88
N SER A 49 0.43 22.14 0.72
CA SER A 49 0.26 23.19 -0.29
C SER A 49 -0.25 24.47 0.39
N LYS A 50 0.63 25.47 0.56
CA LYS A 50 0.19 26.84 0.77
C LYS A 50 -0.37 27.27 -0.58
N SER A 51 -1.68 27.23 -0.74
CA SER A 51 -2.33 27.91 -1.85
C SER A 51 -2.09 29.41 -1.66
N SER A 52 -1.07 29.94 -2.32
CA SER A 52 -0.97 31.36 -2.57
C SER A 52 -2.11 31.71 -3.53
N SER A 53 -3.16 32.30 -2.99
CA SER A 53 -4.21 32.95 -3.75
C SER A 53 -3.60 34.05 -4.63
N SER A 54 -3.55 33.82 -5.93
CA SER A 54 -3.40 34.88 -6.92
C SER A 54 -4.27 34.53 -8.13
N PRO A 55 -5.11 35.46 -8.60
CA PRO A 55 -6.14 35.16 -9.59
C PRO A 55 -5.52 35.15 -10.99
N VAL A 56 -5.69 34.05 -11.73
CA VAL A 56 -5.33 33.99 -13.15
C VAL A 56 -6.61 34.11 -13.98
N SER A 57 -6.61 35.13 -14.84
CA SER A 57 -7.60 35.46 -15.85
C SER A 57 -8.01 34.27 -16.72
N ARG A 58 -9.28 34.31 -17.13
CA ARG A 58 -9.87 33.44 -18.15
C ARG A 58 -9.26 33.71 -19.53
N THR A 59 -8.83 32.67 -20.22
CA THR A 59 -8.92 32.55 -21.68
C THR A 59 -9.46 31.17 -22.03
N ALA A 60 -10.32 31.15 -23.05
CA ALA A 60 -11.20 30.05 -23.44
C ALA A 60 -10.47 28.91 -24.17
N ASP A 61 -11.20 27.80 -24.32
CA ASP A 61 -10.91 26.60 -25.12
C ASP A 61 -10.18 25.43 -24.44
N ALA A 62 -10.88 24.81 -23.47
CA ALA A 62 -10.80 23.38 -23.16
C ALA A 62 -12.16 22.91 -22.59
N PRO A 63 -12.65 21.68 -22.87
CA PRO A 63 -13.90 21.20 -22.32
C PRO A 63 -13.79 21.12 -20.80
N VAL A 64 -14.72 21.80 -20.14
CA VAL A 64 -14.78 22.00 -18.71
C VAL A 64 -15.14 20.68 -18.02
N VAL A 65 -14.14 20.00 -17.43
CA VAL A 65 -14.37 19.07 -16.32
C VAL A 65 -14.35 19.91 -15.03
N ALA A 66 -15.45 20.59 -14.75
CA ALA A 66 -15.63 21.35 -13.52
C ALA A 66 -15.90 20.39 -12.36
N ASN A 67 -14.90 20.20 -11.50
CA ASN A 67 -14.98 20.19 -10.02
C ASN A 67 -13.79 19.46 -9.37
N ALA A 68 -12.57 19.87 -9.68
CA ALA A 68 -11.43 19.58 -8.81
C ALA A 68 -11.15 20.81 -7.92
N LYS A 69 -12.09 21.13 -7.02
CA LYS A 69 -11.74 21.91 -5.83
C LYS A 69 -11.22 20.90 -4.82
N LEU A 70 -9.96 21.07 -4.41
CA LEU A 70 -9.37 20.38 -3.26
C LEU A 70 -10.24 20.69 -2.03
N GLU A 71 -11.21 19.83 -1.73
CA GLU A 71 -11.91 19.87 -0.45
C GLU A 71 -10.92 19.46 0.64
N ALA A 72 -11.08 20.00 1.86
CA ALA A 72 -10.24 19.66 2.99
C ALA A 72 -10.15 18.13 3.14
N ARG A 73 -8.93 17.58 3.24
CA ARG A 73 -8.66 16.13 3.26
C ARG A 73 -9.44 15.47 4.41
N VAL A 74 -10.41 14.63 4.04
CA VAL A 74 -11.31 13.93 4.96
C VAL A 74 -10.72 12.56 5.26
N THR A 75 -10.75 12.12 6.52
CA THR A 75 -10.43 10.72 6.87
C THR A 75 -11.58 9.80 6.45
N GLY A 76 -11.26 8.61 5.94
CA GLY A 76 -12.29 7.68 5.45
C GLY A 76 -12.59 7.84 3.96
N GLU A 77 -11.58 8.20 3.17
CA GLU A 77 -11.68 8.30 1.72
C GLU A 77 -12.11 6.95 1.10
N ARG A 78 -12.91 7.02 0.04
CA ARG A 78 -13.38 5.84 -0.70
C ARG A 78 -13.16 6.03 -2.19
N VAL A 79 -12.91 4.92 -2.90
CA VAL A 79 -12.85 4.92 -4.36
C VAL A 79 -14.26 5.17 -4.91
N THR A 80 -14.41 6.16 -5.79
CA THR A 80 -15.71 6.60 -6.32
C THR A 80 -15.93 6.27 -7.79
N ASN A 81 -14.96 5.62 -8.43
CA ASN A 81 -15.01 5.26 -9.85
C ASN A 81 -15.20 3.75 -10.06
N ALA A 82 -15.18 3.30 -11.32
CA ALA A 82 -15.47 1.93 -11.72
C ALA A 82 -14.45 0.87 -11.23
N VAL A 83 -13.26 1.27 -10.75
CA VAL A 83 -12.28 0.31 -10.22
C VAL A 83 -12.49 -0.01 -8.73
N ALA A 84 -13.49 0.60 -8.09
CA ALA A 84 -13.83 0.31 -6.70
C ALA A 84 -14.21 -1.16 -6.51
N ARG A 85 -13.70 -1.77 -5.44
CA ARG A 85 -14.01 -3.15 -5.05
C ARG A 85 -14.35 -3.24 -3.56
N PHE A 86 -15.62 -3.50 -3.26
CA PHE A 86 -16.11 -3.64 -1.89
C PHE A 86 -16.28 -5.09 -1.44
N ASP A 87 -16.31 -6.04 -2.38
CA ASP A 87 -16.32 -7.48 -2.07
C ASP A 87 -14.90 -8.04 -2.06
N ASN A 88 -14.40 -8.26 -0.84
CA ASN A 88 -13.08 -8.85 -0.58
C ASN A 88 -13.19 -10.26 0.02
N SER A 89 -14.39 -10.85 0.02
CA SER A 89 -14.61 -12.23 0.50
C SER A 89 -13.91 -13.25 -0.41
N ASN A 90 -13.82 -12.95 -1.71
CA ASN A 90 -13.03 -13.74 -2.65
C ASN A 90 -11.54 -13.37 -2.55
N ILE A 91 -10.77 -14.25 -1.90
CA ILE A 91 -9.31 -14.17 -1.78
C ILE A 91 -8.57 -14.92 -2.91
N GLN A 92 -9.31 -15.58 -3.80
CA GLN A 92 -8.84 -16.35 -4.96
C GLN A 92 -9.20 -15.63 -6.28
N ASP A 93 -9.07 -14.32 -6.26
CA ASP A 93 -9.59 -13.35 -7.23
C ASP A 93 -8.60 -12.96 -8.34
N GLY A 94 -7.63 -13.82 -8.63
CA GLY A 94 -6.57 -13.57 -9.61
C GLY A 94 -6.15 -14.82 -10.37
N VAL A 95 -4.98 -14.77 -11.02
CA VAL A 95 -4.52 -15.81 -11.94
C VAL A 95 -3.17 -16.41 -11.55
N GLY A 96 -3.16 -17.73 -11.35
CA GLY A 96 -1.94 -18.51 -11.10
C GLY A 96 -1.07 -17.98 -9.95
N ALA A 97 0.18 -18.44 -9.91
CA ALA A 97 1.17 -17.99 -8.93
C ALA A 97 1.92 -16.71 -9.32
N GLY A 98 1.70 -16.22 -10.54
CA GLY A 98 2.49 -15.14 -11.13
C GLY A 98 3.87 -15.62 -11.60
N SER A 99 4.78 -14.68 -11.81
CA SER A 99 6.15 -14.95 -12.23
C SER A 99 7.12 -14.15 -11.37
N ASP A 100 8.05 -14.83 -10.70
CA ASP A 100 9.10 -14.19 -9.93
C ASP A 100 10.19 -13.64 -10.86
N THR A 101 9.84 -12.56 -11.56
CA THR A 101 10.67 -11.89 -12.57
C THR A 101 10.35 -10.41 -12.54
N TYR A 102 11.36 -9.57 -12.78
CA TYR A 102 11.16 -8.14 -12.88
C TYR A 102 11.02 -7.69 -14.34
N THR A 103 9.98 -6.93 -14.65
CA THR A 103 9.78 -6.23 -15.93
C THR A 103 9.79 -4.72 -15.68
N MET A 104 10.69 -3.99 -16.32
CA MET A 104 10.71 -2.52 -16.24
C MET A 104 9.56 -1.95 -17.08
N TYR A 105 8.56 -1.35 -16.44
CA TYR A 105 7.44 -0.70 -17.12
C TYR A 105 7.64 0.81 -17.25
N TRP A 106 7.22 1.36 -18.40
CA TRP A 106 7.41 2.77 -18.76
C TRP A 106 6.11 3.40 -19.27
N GLY A 107 6.01 4.71 -19.18
CA GLY A 107 4.88 5.44 -19.73
C GLY A 107 3.77 5.66 -18.71
N ASP A 108 2.51 5.59 -19.14
CA ASP A 108 1.38 6.18 -18.41
C ASP A 108 0.57 5.21 -17.54
N GLY A 109 0.99 3.94 -17.47
CA GLY A 109 0.27 2.88 -16.77
C GLY A 109 -0.75 2.14 -17.63
N SER A 110 -0.96 2.53 -18.89
CA SER A 110 -1.93 1.85 -19.75
C SER A 110 -1.43 0.49 -20.24
N THR A 111 -2.36 -0.43 -20.49
CA THR A 111 -2.05 -1.71 -21.12
C THR A 111 -1.49 -1.53 -22.53
N GLY A 112 -1.89 -0.45 -23.24
CA GLY A 112 -1.31 -0.07 -24.53
C GLY A 112 0.18 0.29 -24.45
N ALA A 113 0.64 0.79 -23.30
CA ALA A 113 2.06 1.01 -23.02
C ALA A 113 2.78 -0.25 -22.48
N GLY A 114 2.12 -1.41 -22.50
CA GLY A 114 2.70 -2.71 -22.07
C GLY A 114 2.50 -3.05 -20.60
N TRP A 115 1.79 -2.21 -19.82
CA TRP A 115 1.51 -2.49 -18.40
C TRP A 115 0.53 -3.67 -18.26
N PRO A 116 0.61 -4.44 -17.16
CA PRO A 116 -0.27 -5.59 -16.99
C PRO A 116 -1.72 -5.13 -16.77
N ALA A 117 -2.66 -5.80 -17.43
CA ALA A 117 -4.08 -5.69 -17.10
C ALA A 117 -4.37 -6.29 -15.72
N GLN A 118 -5.46 -5.86 -15.08
CA GLN A 118 -5.88 -6.41 -13.77
C GLN A 118 -6.13 -7.93 -13.83
N SER A 119 -6.54 -8.45 -14.99
CA SER A 119 -6.72 -9.89 -15.24
C SER A 119 -5.42 -10.70 -15.20
N ARG A 120 -4.26 -10.05 -15.17
CA ARG A 120 -2.94 -10.69 -15.00
C ARG A 120 -2.48 -10.71 -13.55
N TRP A 121 -3.22 -10.08 -12.63
CA TRP A 121 -2.82 -10.03 -11.24
C TRP A 121 -3.01 -11.38 -10.57
N VAL A 122 -2.08 -11.75 -9.70
CA VAL A 122 -2.23 -12.92 -8.83
C VAL A 122 -3.40 -12.73 -7.86
N SER A 123 -3.92 -13.80 -7.27
CA SER A 123 -4.95 -13.65 -6.24
C SER A 123 -4.36 -13.06 -4.96
N PHE A 124 -5.18 -12.44 -4.12
CA PHE A 124 -4.70 -11.91 -2.84
C PHE A 124 -4.06 -12.97 -1.96
N GLN A 125 -4.69 -14.15 -1.83
CA GLN A 125 -4.12 -15.22 -1.02
C GLN A 125 -2.74 -15.62 -1.54
N THR A 126 -2.61 -15.84 -2.86
CA THR A 126 -1.32 -16.23 -3.45
C THR A 126 -0.27 -15.13 -3.30
N MET A 127 -0.65 -13.87 -3.50
CA MET A 127 0.25 -12.73 -3.30
C MET A 127 0.76 -12.67 -1.85
N PHE A 128 -0.14 -12.83 -0.87
CA PHE A 128 0.22 -12.80 0.54
C PHE A 128 1.12 -13.98 0.90
N ASP A 129 0.76 -15.20 0.50
CA ASP A 129 1.54 -16.42 0.73
C ASP A 129 2.95 -16.31 0.17
N ASN A 130 3.08 -15.74 -1.04
CA ASN A 130 4.37 -15.47 -1.69
C ASN A 130 5.28 -14.53 -0.86
N TYR A 131 4.72 -13.52 -0.20
CA TYR A 131 5.49 -12.56 0.61
C TYR A 131 5.70 -12.97 2.07
N LYS A 132 5.11 -14.07 2.55
CA LYS A 132 5.22 -14.48 3.96
C LYS A 132 6.66 -14.50 4.46
N ASN A 133 7.55 -15.17 3.73
CA ASN A 133 8.96 -15.27 4.15
C ASN A 133 9.63 -13.89 4.25
N GLN A 134 9.27 -12.96 3.37
CA GLN A 134 9.76 -11.59 3.44
C GLN A 134 9.19 -10.84 4.65
N MET A 135 7.88 -10.89 4.89
CA MET A 135 7.27 -10.20 6.04
C MET A 135 7.84 -10.71 7.38
N PHE A 136 7.99 -12.04 7.52
CA PHE A 136 8.62 -12.65 8.70
C PHE A 136 10.09 -12.28 8.91
N ALA A 137 10.78 -11.83 7.86
CA ALA A 137 12.19 -11.47 7.91
C ALA A 137 12.43 -9.96 7.70
N ALA A 138 11.39 -9.16 7.48
CA ALA A 138 11.57 -7.80 7.00
C ALA A 138 12.28 -6.93 8.03
N CYS A 139 11.79 -6.92 9.28
CA CYS A 139 12.29 -6.00 10.29
C CYS A 139 13.78 -6.13 10.58
N GLN A 140 14.35 -7.34 10.56
CA GLN A 140 15.79 -7.52 10.77
C GLN A 140 16.63 -7.11 9.53
N ASN A 141 16.04 -7.17 8.33
CA ASN A 141 16.75 -6.90 7.07
C ASN A 141 16.62 -5.43 6.61
N LEU A 142 15.78 -4.64 7.26
CA LEU A 142 15.71 -3.19 7.03
C LEU A 142 17.00 -2.49 7.47
N PRO A 143 17.31 -1.30 6.91
CA PRO A 143 18.51 -0.53 7.28
C PRO A 143 18.62 -0.18 8.77
N THR A 144 17.50 -0.12 9.49
CA THR A 144 17.45 0.00 10.95
C THR A 144 16.81 -1.27 11.53
N PRO A 145 17.60 -2.31 11.81
CA PRO A 145 17.06 -3.61 12.20
C PRO A 145 16.21 -3.55 13.47
N GLN A 146 15.09 -4.27 13.46
CA GLN A 146 14.20 -4.49 14.59
C GLN A 146 13.86 -5.97 14.73
N ALA A 147 13.21 -6.33 15.84
CA ALA A 147 12.66 -7.68 15.99
C ALA A 147 11.67 -7.98 14.87
N ASN A 148 11.84 -9.14 14.24
CA ASN A 148 10.94 -9.66 13.21
C ASN A 148 9.51 -9.84 13.70
N ASP A 149 8.59 -9.83 12.75
CA ASP A 149 7.17 -9.98 13.00
C ASP A 149 6.85 -11.41 13.45
N SER A 150 5.97 -11.52 14.42
CA SER A 150 5.40 -12.79 14.87
C SER A 150 4.24 -13.22 13.97
N GLY A 151 3.87 -14.51 14.02
CA GLY A 151 2.72 -15.03 13.28
C GLY A 151 1.45 -14.18 13.47
N PRO A 152 1.04 -13.88 14.72
CA PRO A 152 -0.13 -13.04 14.98
C PRO A 152 -0.05 -11.63 14.39
N GLU A 153 1.14 -11.04 14.24
CA GLU A 153 1.32 -9.73 13.61
C GLU A 153 1.16 -9.82 12.09
N VAL A 154 1.72 -10.86 11.46
CA VAL A 154 1.48 -11.17 10.04
C VAL A 154 0.00 -11.45 9.80
N GLY A 155 -0.68 -12.18 10.69
CA GLY A 155 -2.14 -12.36 10.66
C GLY A 155 -2.91 -11.03 10.76
N ALA A 156 -2.47 -10.11 11.62
CA ALA A 156 -3.08 -8.80 11.74
C ALA A 156 -2.90 -7.92 10.48
N ILE A 157 -1.82 -8.10 9.70
CA ILE A 157 -1.66 -7.45 8.40
C ILE A 157 -2.74 -7.95 7.43
N TRP A 158 -2.96 -9.27 7.34
CA TRP A 158 -4.04 -9.86 6.52
C TRP A 158 -5.40 -9.26 6.86
N ASP A 159 -5.76 -9.29 8.15
CA ASP A 159 -7.05 -8.76 8.62
C ASP A 159 -7.18 -7.27 8.35
N GLY A 160 -6.12 -6.51 8.58
CA GLY A 160 -6.10 -5.07 8.38
C GLY A 160 -6.31 -4.69 6.93
N ILE A 161 -5.68 -5.41 6.00
CA ILE A 161 -5.88 -5.23 4.56
C ILE A 161 -7.33 -5.51 4.17
N GLN A 162 -7.90 -6.64 4.61
CA GLN A 162 -9.27 -7.02 4.26
C GLN A 162 -10.29 -5.99 4.76
N GLN A 163 -10.10 -5.49 5.99
CA GLN A 163 -10.96 -4.47 6.58
C GLN A 163 -10.81 -3.11 5.88
N ALA A 164 -9.58 -2.67 5.61
CA ALA A 164 -9.33 -1.40 4.92
C ALA A 164 -9.86 -1.43 3.48
N ALA A 165 -9.69 -2.54 2.76
CA ALA A 165 -10.25 -2.74 1.43
C ALA A 165 -11.79 -2.65 1.46
N ALA A 166 -12.45 -3.30 2.41
CA ALA A 166 -13.92 -3.25 2.54
C ALA A 166 -14.43 -1.83 2.87
N ALA A 167 -13.71 -1.09 3.71
CA ALA A 167 -14.07 0.27 4.08
C ALA A 167 -13.93 1.25 2.90
N THR A 168 -12.86 1.12 2.12
CA THR A 168 -12.42 2.14 1.15
C THR A 168 -12.77 1.81 -0.30
N GLY A 169 -13.00 0.54 -0.63
CA GLY A 169 -13.16 0.10 -2.01
C GLY A 169 -11.83 -0.04 -2.77
N VAL A 170 -10.70 0.04 -2.09
CA VAL A 170 -9.37 -0.22 -2.71
C VAL A 170 -9.17 -1.74 -2.81
N ASP A 171 -8.69 -2.21 -3.97
CA ASP A 171 -8.36 -3.63 -4.18
C ASP A 171 -7.30 -4.10 -3.17
N HIS A 172 -7.60 -5.12 -2.39
CA HIS A 172 -6.71 -5.65 -1.34
C HIS A 172 -5.30 -6.06 -1.83
N ARG A 173 -5.16 -6.48 -3.11
CA ARG A 173 -3.85 -6.81 -3.70
C ARG A 173 -3.00 -5.56 -3.86
N PHE A 174 -3.64 -4.44 -4.21
CA PHE A 174 -2.96 -3.15 -4.32
C PHE A 174 -2.52 -2.61 -2.95
N ILE A 175 -3.34 -2.79 -1.91
CA ILE A 175 -2.93 -2.45 -0.53
C ILE A 175 -1.69 -3.26 -0.12
N LEU A 176 -1.70 -4.58 -0.35
CA LEU A 176 -0.54 -5.43 -0.06
C LEU A 176 0.69 -5.01 -0.87
N ALA A 177 0.54 -4.70 -2.16
CA ALA A 177 1.65 -4.23 -3.00
C ALA A 177 2.32 -2.97 -2.41
N ILE A 178 1.52 -2.03 -1.90
CA ILE A 178 2.01 -0.80 -1.28
C ILE A 178 2.68 -1.09 0.06
N ILE A 179 2.11 -1.94 0.92
CA ILE A 179 2.76 -2.36 2.18
C ILE A 179 4.14 -2.96 1.90
N MET A 180 4.22 -3.88 0.93
CA MET A 180 5.49 -4.50 0.57
C MET A 180 6.48 -3.52 -0.04
N GLN A 181 6.01 -2.49 -0.74
CA GLN A 181 6.86 -1.43 -1.27
C GLN A 181 7.36 -0.47 -0.18
N GLU A 182 6.55 -0.18 0.83
CA GLU A 182 6.83 0.88 1.82
C GLU A 182 7.54 0.35 3.07
N SER A 183 7.44 -0.95 3.37
CA SER A 183 8.01 -1.53 4.60
C SER A 183 8.45 -2.98 4.49
N HIS A 184 8.25 -3.63 3.34
CA HIS A 184 8.37 -5.09 3.18
C HIS A 184 7.49 -5.88 4.16
N GLY A 185 6.46 -5.22 4.73
CA GLY A 185 5.56 -5.78 5.72
C GLY A 185 6.05 -5.68 7.17
N CYS A 186 7.21 -5.06 7.46
CA CYS A 186 7.67 -4.88 8.83
C CYS A 186 6.77 -3.93 9.63
N VAL A 187 6.04 -4.44 10.63
CA VAL A 187 5.14 -3.61 11.45
C VAL A 187 5.88 -2.59 12.35
N ARG A 188 7.21 -2.76 12.49
CA ARG A 188 8.12 -1.89 13.25
C ARG A 188 9.04 -1.05 12.36
N VAL A 189 8.70 -0.91 11.07
CA VAL A 189 9.44 -0.01 10.16
C VAL A 189 9.57 1.37 10.81
N HIS A 190 10.76 1.94 10.73
CA HIS A 190 11.05 3.24 11.32
C HIS A 190 10.16 4.32 10.68
N THR A 191 9.47 5.12 11.50
CA THR A 191 8.77 6.33 11.02
C THR A 191 9.77 7.30 10.38
N THR A 192 9.68 7.51 9.07
CA THR A 192 10.57 8.46 8.40
C THR A 192 10.12 9.91 8.63
N ASN A 193 11.07 10.85 8.63
CA ASN A 193 10.78 12.27 8.79
C ASN A 193 11.81 13.16 8.06
N GLY A 194 11.56 13.44 6.78
CA GLY A 194 12.35 14.36 5.94
C GLY A 194 11.82 15.80 5.92
N GLY A 195 10.91 16.14 6.84
CA GLY A 195 10.09 17.36 6.81
C GLY A 195 8.59 17.05 6.86
N VAL A 196 8.21 15.83 6.52
CA VAL A 196 6.89 15.23 6.74
C VAL A 196 7.09 13.92 7.51
N ARG A 197 6.29 13.69 8.55
CA ARG A 197 6.32 12.44 9.30
C ARG A 197 5.53 11.37 8.55
N ASN A 198 6.18 10.27 8.16
CA ASN A 198 5.55 9.16 7.46
C ASN A 198 5.69 7.87 8.29
N PRO A 199 4.68 7.50 9.10
CA PRO A 199 4.77 6.36 9.99
C PRO A 199 4.24 5.05 9.39
N GLY A 200 4.52 3.94 10.10
CA GLY A 200 3.80 2.68 9.95
C GLY A 200 4.06 1.93 8.65
N LEU A 201 3.31 0.82 8.48
CA LEU A 201 3.46 -0.16 7.40
C LEU A 201 3.40 0.43 5.98
N MET A 202 2.64 1.51 5.81
CA MET A 202 2.43 2.15 4.51
C MET A 202 3.18 3.49 4.37
N GLN A 203 3.95 3.89 5.39
CA GLN A 203 4.66 5.18 5.42
C GLN A 203 3.72 6.32 4.99
N ASP A 204 2.54 6.37 5.60
CA ASP A 204 1.46 7.26 5.16
C ASP A 204 1.69 8.71 5.63
N HIS A 205 1.09 9.69 4.96
CA HIS A 205 1.45 11.09 5.20
C HIS A 205 0.84 11.61 6.51
N ASN A 206 1.68 11.87 7.52
CA ASN A 206 1.31 12.36 8.85
C ASN A 206 0.26 11.47 9.57
N GLY A 207 0.33 10.15 9.39
CA GLY A 207 -0.50 9.18 10.12
C GLY A 207 -0.34 9.26 11.63
N SER A 208 -1.27 8.71 12.40
CA SER A 208 -1.15 8.66 13.86
C SER A 208 -0.53 7.35 14.35
N ALA A 209 -0.70 6.26 13.60
CA ALA A 209 -0.33 4.92 14.03
C ALA A 209 1.12 4.55 13.68
N THR A 210 1.86 4.09 14.67
CA THR A 210 3.19 3.46 14.48
C THR A 210 3.51 2.54 15.65
N CYS A 211 4.36 1.55 15.39
CA CYS A 211 5.03 0.74 16.39
C CYS A 211 6.53 1.03 16.49
N ASN A 212 7.02 2.06 15.80
CA ASN A 212 8.39 2.55 15.92
C ASN A 212 8.43 4.06 15.69
N GLU A 213 8.28 4.82 16.78
CA GLU A 213 8.35 6.28 16.77
C GLU A 213 9.71 6.74 17.30
N ASN A 214 10.58 7.26 16.44
CA ASN A 214 11.90 7.76 16.83
C ASN A 214 12.70 6.75 17.69
N GLY A 215 12.65 5.47 17.32
CA GLY A 215 13.31 4.39 18.06
C GLY A 215 12.54 3.86 19.28
N ASN A 216 11.39 4.45 19.63
CA ASN A 216 10.49 3.89 20.64
C ASN A 216 9.65 2.78 20.00
N VAL A 217 10.17 1.55 20.13
CA VAL A 217 9.64 0.37 19.46
C VAL A 217 8.64 -0.36 20.35
N LYS A 218 7.48 -0.70 19.80
CA LYS A 218 6.47 -1.59 20.42
C LYS A 218 6.68 -3.01 19.92
N ASN A 219 6.86 -3.94 20.86
CA ASN A 219 7.03 -5.36 20.55
C ASN A 219 6.32 -6.22 21.63
N PRO A 220 5.25 -6.95 21.31
CA PRO A 220 4.58 -7.01 20.00
C PRO A 220 3.88 -5.69 19.64
N CYS A 221 3.70 -5.46 18.34
CA CYS A 221 2.87 -4.40 17.78
C CYS A 221 1.38 -4.79 17.89
N PRO A 222 0.54 -3.99 18.58
CA PRO A 222 -0.86 -4.35 18.76
C PRO A 222 -1.63 -4.44 17.43
N SER A 223 -2.49 -5.44 17.26
CA SER A 223 -3.29 -5.63 16.03
C SER A 223 -4.14 -4.41 15.67
N ALA A 224 -4.67 -3.70 16.66
CA ALA A 224 -5.41 -2.45 16.43
C ALA A 224 -4.51 -1.33 15.87
N THR A 225 -3.24 -1.29 16.28
CA THR A 225 -2.26 -0.35 15.71
C THR A 225 -1.90 -0.75 14.28
N ILE A 226 -1.70 -2.05 14.01
CA ILE A 226 -1.44 -2.57 12.65
C ILE A 226 -2.60 -2.21 11.71
N TYR A 227 -3.84 -2.45 12.12
CA TYR A 227 -5.02 -2.05 11.35
C TYR A 227 -5.04 -0.54 11.09
N GLN A 228 -4.80 0.28 12.11
CA GLN A 228 -4.81 1.73 11.95
C GLN A 228 -3.74 2.22 10.97
N MET A 229 -2.52 1.64 10.96
CA MET A 229 -1.49 1.97 9.95
C MET A 229 -1.98 1.70 8.52
N ILE A 230 -2.65 0.56 8.32
CA ILE A 230 -3.16 0.16 7.00
C ILE A 230 -4.36 1.03 6.61
N LEU A 231 -5.25 1.33 7.54
CA LEU A 231 -6.42 2.18 7.31
C LEU A 231 -5.99 3.61 6.95
N GLU A 232 -5.03 4.21 7.68
CA GLU A 232 -4.52 5.57 7.40
C GLU A 232 -3.86 5.64 6.02
N GLY A 233 -3.02 4.66 5.66
CA GLY A 233 -2.44 4.59 4.32
C GLY A 233 -3.46 4.37 3.19
N THR A 234 -4.57 3.69 3.47
CA THR A 234 -5.58 3.37 2.45
C THR A 234 -6.66 4.43 2.33
N ALA A 235 -7.17 4.93 3.46
CA ALA A 235 -8.31 5.84 3.58
C ALA A 235 -7.92 7.31 3.84
N GLY A 236 -6.61 7.58 3.94
CA GLY A 236 -6.07 8.90 4.16
C GLY A 236 -6.06 9.32 5.63
N THR A 237 -5.32 10.40 5.87
CA THR A 237 -5.21 11.07 7.16
C THR A 237 -5.86 12.44 7.07
N THR A 238 -5.90 13.19 8.17
CA THR A 238 -6.34 14.59 8.13
C THR A 238 -5.38 15.50 7.35
N SER A 239 -4.18 15.01 7.03
CA SER A 239 -3.09 15.80 6.42
C SER A 239 -2.69 15.27 5.04
N GLY A 240 -3.08 14.05 4.69
CA GLY A 240 -2.56 13.32 3.55
C GLY A 240 -3.60 12.43 2.89
N ASP A 241 -3.54 12.34 1.56
CA ASP A 241 -4.41 11.45 0.80
C ASP A 241 -3.98 9.99 1.00
N GLY A 242 -4.94 9.10 1.16
CA GLY A 242 -4.72 7.66 1.12
C GLY A 242 -4.80 7.11 -0.32
N LEU A 243 -4.61 5.80 -0.46
CA LEU A 243 -4.73 5.13 -1.75
C LEU A 243 -6.08 5.38 -2.44
N ALA A 244 -7.18 5.44 -1.67
CA ALA A 244 -8.51 5.65 -2.22
C ALA A 244 -8.62 6.98 -2.99
N ASN A 245 -8.14 8.08 -2.40
CA ASN A 245 -8.15 9.37 -3.08
C ASN A 245 -7.05 9.48 -4.14
N CYS A 246 -5.90 8.82 -3.97
CA CYS A 246 -4.90 8.71 -5.05
C CYS A 246 -5.50 8.04 -6.30
N ILE A 247 -6.36 7.02 -6.15
CA ILE A 247 -7.10 6.39 -7.25
C ILE A 247 -8.08 7.37 -7.88
N ASN A 248 -8.84 8.12 -7.08
CA ASN A 248 -9.78 9.12 -7.62
C ASN A 248 -9.05 10.24 -8.39
N GLN A 249 -7.91 10.70 -7.88
CA GLN A 249 -7.06 11.73 -8.49
C GLN A 249 -6.31 11.24 -9.74
N SER A 250 -6.21 9.92 -9.95
CA SER A 250 -5.54 9.37 -11.13
C SER A 250 -6.14 9.85 -12.46
N GLY A 251 -7.43 10.24 -12.45
CA GLY A 251 -8.18 10.63 -13.65
C GLY A 251 -8.49 9.46 -14.58
N ARG A 252 -8.43 8.22 -14.07
CA ARG A 252 -8.67 6.98 -14.82
C ARG A 252 -9.68 6.10 -14.09
N SER A 253 -10.34 5.24 -14.85
CA SER A 253 -11.32 4.26 -14.36
C SER A 253 -11.06 2.86 -14.91
N ASP A 254 -9.86 2.62 -15.42
CA ASP A 254 -9.33 1.32 -15.83
C ASP A 254 -8.13 0.96 -14.94
N VAL A 255 -7.45 -0.16 -15.23
CA VAL A 255 -6.30 -0.64 -14.43
C VAL A 255 -5.20 0.42 -14.25
N SER A 256 -5.04 1.35 -15.19
CA SER A 256 -4.02 2.40 -15.09
C SER A 256 -4.28 3.33 -13.90
N ALA A 257 -5.50 3.40 -13.37
CA ALA A 257 -5.83 4.13 -12.16
C ALA A 257 -4.96 3.70 -10.97
N PHE A 258 -4.69 2.40 -10.82
CA PHE A 258 -3.86 1.87 -9.73
C PHE A 258 -2.38 2.25 -9.87
N TYR A 259 -1.80 2.12 -11.07
CA TYR A 259 -0.39 2.46 -11.29
C TYR A 259 -0.15 3.97 -11.17
N ARG A 260 -1.12 4.77 -11.65
CA ARG A 260 -1.13 6.22 -11.47
C ARG A 260 -1.31 6.61 -10.00
N ALA A 261 -2.18 5.93 -9.26
CA ALA A 261 -2.34 6.13 -7.82
C ALA A 261 -1.06 5.80 -7.06
N ALA A 262 -0.36 4.72 -7.40
CA ALA A 262 0.93 4.40 -6.81
C ALA A 262 1.94 5.54 -7.00
N ARG A 263 1.97 6.13 -8.20
CA ARG A 263 2.82 7.30 -8.46
C ARG A 263 2.43 8.51 -7.60
N ILE A 264 1.13 8.80 -7.49
CA ILE A 264 0.63 9.90 -6.64
C ILE A 264 0.96 9.64 -5.16
N TYR A 265 0.83 8.41 -4.68
CA TYR A 265 1.14 8.03 -3.30
C TYR A 265 2.63 8.22 -2.96
N ASN A 266 3.52 7.98 -3.92
CA ASN A 266 4.96 8.15 -3.73
C ASN A 266 5.43 9.60 -3.89
N SER A 267 4.97 10.28 -4.94
CA SER A 267 5.49 11.60 -5.33
C SER A 267 4.47 12.74 -5.24
N GLY A 268 3.34 12.55 -4.56
CA GLY A 268 2.26 13.53 -4.36
C GLY A 268 1.51 13.96 -5.63
N SER A 269 1.98 13.59 -6.82
CA SER A 269 1.44 14.01 -8.11
C SER A 269 2.03 13.19 -9.26
N ILE A 270 1.44 13.31 -10.44
CA ILE A 270 1.99 12.80 -11.71
C ILE A 270 2.67 13.95 -12.44
N SER A 271 3.81 13.68 -13.09
CA SER A 271 4.49 14.66 -13.94
C SER A 271 3.56 15.22 -15.03
N LYS A 272 3.80 16.46 -15.48
CA LYS A 272 3.08 17.05 -16.63
C LYS A 272 3.24 16.23 -17.91
N THR A 273 4.32 15.42 -18.00
CA THR A 273 4.54 14.48 -19.10
C THR A 273 3.55 13.31 -19.10
N GLY A 274 2.84 13.06 -18.00
CA GLY A 274 1.97 11.91 -17.82
C GLY A 274 2.68 10.57 -17.60
N GLN A 275 4.01 10.56 -17.68
CA GLN A 275 4.82 9.35 -17.55
C GLN A 275 5.14 9.05 -16.07
N LEU A 276 4.95 7.80 -15.66
CA LEU A 276 5.01 7.39 -14.24
C LEU A 276 6.42 7.27 -13.67
N GLN A 277 7.44 7.20 -14.53
CA GLN A 277 8.82 7.30 -14.10
C GLN A 277 9.28 8.74 -13.84
N ASN A 278 8.59 9.73 -14.43
CA ASN A 278 9.00 11.14 -14.40
C ASN A 278 8.56 11.85 -13.12
N GLY A 279 9.25 12.93 -12.78
CA GLY A 279 9.04 13.70 -11.56
C GLY A 279 10.14 13.46 -10.53
N ILE A 280 9.80 13.61 -9.25
CA ILE A 280 10.72 13.45 -8.11
C ILE A 280 10.49 12.09 -7.41
N ALA A 281 11.17 11.83 -6.29
CA ALA A 281 11.01 10.59 -5.50
C ALA A 281 11.46 9.33 -6.26
N THR A 282 10.92 8.16 -5.92
CA THR A 282 11.33 6.87 -6.49
C THR A 282 10.73 6.72 -7.89
N HIS A 283 11.58 6.65 -8.91
CA HIS A 283 11.17 6.62 -10.32
C HIS A 283 10.52 5.30 -10.70
N CYS A 284 11.02 4.18 -10.18
CA CYS A 284 10.48 2.86 -10.50
C CYS A 284 9.24 2.48 -9.68
N TYR A 285 8.77 3.33 -8.76
CA TYR A 285 7.72 2.98 -7.80
C TYR A 285 6.47 2.35 -8.45
N ALA A 286 5.92 2.95 -9.50
CA ALA A 286 4.75 2.38 -10.18
C ALA A 286 5.08 1.06 -10.90
N SER A 287 6.25 0.96 -11.54
CA SER A 287 6.73 -0.28 -12.20
C SER A 287 6.87 -1.40 -11.19
N ASP A 288 7.47 -1.12 -10.04
CA ASP A 288 7.68 -2.07 -8.96
C ASP A 288 6.33 -2.58 -8.43
N ILE A 289 5.33 -1.69 -8.26
CA ILE A 289 3.97 -2.09 -7.87
C ILE A 289 3.32 -3.01 -8.92
N ALA A 290 3.45 -2.71 -10.22
CA ALA A 290 2.93 -3.58 -11.27
C ALA A 290 3.57 -4.98 -11.27
N ASN A 291 4.87 -5.08 -10.97
CA ASN A 291 5.56 -6.36 -10.81
C ASN A 291 5.06 -7.13 -9.59
N ARG A 292 4.88 -6.48 -8.43
CA ARG A 292 4.36 -7.15 -7.22
C ARG A 292 2.98 -7.75 -7.45
N LEU A 293 2.09 -7.00 -8.12
CA LEU A 293 0.75 -7.45 -8.48
C LEU A 293 0.74 -8.65 -9.42
N THR A 294 1.85 -8.92 -10.12
CA THR A 294 1.99 -10.05 -11.07
C THR A 294 2.93 -11.16 -10.56
N GLY A 295 3.29 -11.12 -9.27
CA GLY A 295 4.01 -12.20 -8.60
C GLY A 295 5.53 -12.04 -8.49
N TRP A 296 6.07 -10.84 -8.68
CA TRP A 296 7.48 -10.56 -8.40
C TRP A 296 7.75 -10.50 -6.90
N VAL A 297 8.65 -11.35 -6.41
CA VAL A 297 8.89 -11.53 -4.98
C VAL A 297 10.39 -11.44 -4.68
N ASN A 298 11.19 -12.38 -5.17
CA ASN A 298 12.59 -12.52 -4.79
C ASN A 298 13.58 -12.20 -5.91
N ALA A 299 13.14 -12.21 -7.17
CA ALA A 299 14.02 -11.88 -8.28
C ALA A 299 14.62 -10.48 -8.08
N ARG A 300 15.86 -10.31 -8.53
CA ARG A 300 16.56 -9.03 -8.38
C ARG A 300 15.77 -7.90 -9.03
N ASN A 301 15.63 -6.77 -8.32
CA ASN A 301 15.04 -5.56 -8.89
C ASN A 301 15.84 -5.11 -10.12
N GLY A 302 15.17 -4.97 -11.27
CA GLY A 302 15.77 -4.57 -12.54
C GLY A 302 15.71 -3.07 -12.83
N CYS A 303 15.28 -2.26 -11.86
CA CYS A 303 15.21 -0.81 -11.95
C CYS A 303 16.60 -0.20 -12.17
N ASN A 304 16.72 0.62 -13.20
CA ASN A 304 17.92 1.39 -13.50
C ASN A 304 17.74 2.91 -13.29
N CYS A 305 16.54 3.38 -12.95
CA CYS A 305 16.23 4.80 -12.85
C CYS A 305 16.49 5.43 -11.48
N ASP A 306 16.35 4.67 -10.40
CA ASP A 306 16.42 5.26 -9.05
C ASP A 306 17.86 5.67 -8.67
N GLY A 307 18.85 4.85 -9.07
CA GLY A 307 20.27 5.15 -8.88
C GLY A 307 20.89 6.01 -9.99
N ASN A 308 20.25 6.08 -11.15
CA ASN A 308 20.72 6.88 -12.28
C ASN A 308 19.55 7.43 -13.13
N PRO A 309 18.84 8.48 -12.66
CA PRO A 309 17.69 9.04 -13.37
C PRO A 309 18.03 9.50 -14.80
N GLY A 310 19.27 9.93 -15.04
CA GLY A 310 19.74 10.32 -16.36
C GLY A 310 19.70 9.18 -17.38
N SER A 311 19.86 7.92 -16.95
CA SER A 311 19.79 6.75 -17.84
C SER A 311 18.39 6.49 -18.40
N CYS A 312 17.39 7.11 -17.80
CA CYS A 312 15.98 6.87 -18.06
C CYS A 312 15.28 8.04 -18.75
N GLY A 313 16.03 9.11 -19.09
CA GLY A 313 15.45 10.33 -19.65
C GLY A 313 14.45 11.00 -18.71
N ILE A 314 14.63 10.85 -17.38
CA ILE A 314 13.69 11.40 -16.40
C ILE A 314 13.58 12.91 -16.57
N THR A 315 12.35 13.39 -16.69
CA THR A 315 12.03 14.82 -16.64
C THR A 315 11.47 15.17 -15.25
N THR A 316 12.12 16.09 -14.55
CA THR A 316 11.55 16.77 -13.38
C THR A 316 10.70 17.94 -13.86
N ASN A 317 9.49 18.09 -13.33
CA ASN A 317 8.60 19.20 -13.66
C ASN A 317 9.18 20.57 -13.28
#